data_AF-A0A8C7QTJ4-F1
#
_entry.id   AF-A0A8C7QTJ4-F1
#
_cell.length_a   1.000
_cell.length_b   1.000
_cell.length_c   1.000
_cell.angle_alpha   90.00
_cell.angle_beta   90.00
_cell.angle_gamma   90.00
#
_symmetry.space_group_name_H-M   'P 1'
#
loop_
_entity.id
_entity.type
_entity.pdbx_description
1 polymer ?
#
loop_
_entity_poly.entity_id
_entity_poly.type
_entity_poly.pdbx_seq_one_letter_code
_entity_poly.pdbx_strand_id
1 'polypeptide(L)'
;MNEQGSKKLQIATMEKLERFDTLRGKQVQPGEFWDLVVLTAVDDNQREAYELQISEKLGRKEIPLGISYHVFSDPPGAKIGNGGATLYSLQRLEDIYGKALGGYRILLIHAGGFSQRLPNASALGKIFTPMPLGDPLYQMLELKLAVFVDLPKHMKPGVLVTSADCIELYSIAEDENIRFDRSGFTALAHPSPISIGTTHGVFVLDQKEKSVLADMEYRTCLHFLHKPSVKKMHENGAVCKSQDSCMSLLSDAEFVYTDSTYYVDYNTAMSLLSLFREVGPLGCEIDAYGDFLQALGPQATVAYTNNTANVTKQESNLVEMRQKIFHCLKGTPLNLVALNHSKFYHIGTTTEYLFYLTEDPCLRGELGLYKVLGYSQHFSFKVCCVMLSDVKPGCSLTPGSVVEYCRLEAGAHVGGRTILSGCWVGAGLKVPDGTFMHSLCVNREGQTGFVTVTFGIEDDLKKSVGSPANMEGLNLFGASLVECLAKWGLSPESLRFSGDTSSCSLWNACLFPVCPDMRNSFSLTLEMLQPGGSTVTLPPGTKLMSLQEALQCKNLEEMLKYRKKLMEDVKMKKWS
;
A
#
# COMPACT_ATOMS: atom_id res chain seq x y z
N MET A 1 -4.48 -21.89 -12.27
CA MET A 1 -5.74 -21.21 -12.59
C MET A 1 -6.29 -21.76 -13.89
N ASN A 2 -7.60 -22.02 -13.99
CA ASN A 2 -8.25 -22.31 -15.27
C ASN A 2 -8.47 -21.02 -16.06
N GLU A 3 -8.38 -21.07 -17.38
CA GLU A 3 -8.45 -19.89 -18.26
C GLU A 3 -9.78 -19.12 -18.15
N GLN A 4 -10.86 -19.86 -17.88
CA GLN A 4 -12.21 -19.33 -17.72
C GLN A 4 -12.37 -18.46 -16.47
N GLY A 5 -11.72 -18.83 -15.36
CA GLY A 5 -11.72 -18.06 -14.12
C GLY A 5 -11.06 -16.69 -14.28
N SER A 6 -9.90 -16.64 -14.92
CA SER A 6 -9.21 -15.37 -15.20
C SER A 6 -10.07 -14.41 -16.03
N LYS A 7 -10.83 -14.95 -16.99
CA LYS A 7 -11.64 -14.16 -17.92
C LYS A 7 -12.83 -13.48 -17.25
N LYS A 8 -13.54 -14.16 -16.34
CA LYS A 8 -14.64 -13.53 -15.58
C LYS A 8 -14.12 -12.38 -14.71
N LEU A 9 -12.99 -12.56 -14.01
CA LEU A 9 -12.37 -11.48 -13.22
C LEU A 9 -12.00 -10.28 -14.08
N GLN A 10 -11.40 -10.53 -15.25
CA GLN A 10 -11.07 -9.47 -16.19
C GLN A 10 -12.32 -8.70 -16.63
N ILE A 11 -13.41 -9.38 -16.99
CA ILE A 11 -14.66 -8.73 -17.41
C ILE A 11 -15.23 -7.88 -16.28
N ALA A 12 -15.41 -8.44 -15.09
CA ALA A 12 -15.94 -7.73 -13.93
C ALA A 12 -15.05 -6.53 -13.51
N THR A 13 -13.74 -6.67 -13.64
CA THR A 13 -12.78 -5.59 -13.37
C THR A 13 -12.94 -4.46 -14.40
N MET A 14 -13.02 -4.79 -15.68
CA MET A 14 -13.23 -3.79 -16.75
C MET A 14 -14.56 -3.06 -16.58
N GLU A 15 -15.65 -3.75 -16.25
CA GLU A 15 -16.95 -3.12 -16.00
C GLU A 15 -16.91 -2.12 -14.83
N LYS A 16 -16.20 -2.46 -13.75
CA LYS A 16 -16.00 -1.56 -12.60
C LYS A 16 -15.16 -0.34 -12.97
N LEU A 17 -14.06 -0.53 -13.71
CA LEU A 17 -13.21 0.55 -14.20
C LEU A 17 -13.99 1.48 -15.13
N GLU A 18 -14.72 0.93 -16.12
CA GLU A 18 -15.55 1.70 -17.04
C GLU A 18 -16.65 2.47 -16.30
N ARG A 19 -17.34 1.82 -15.35
CA ARG A 19 -18.34 2.49 -14.51
C ARG A 19 -17.73 3.65 -13.73
N PHE A 20 -16.58 3.46 -13.09
CA PHE A 20 -15.89 4.54 -12.38
C PHE A 20 -15.47 5.67 -13.30
N ASP A 21 -14.93 5.36 -14.49
CA ASP A 21 -14.58 6.38 -15.49
C ASP A 21 -15.82 7.20 -15.91
N THR A 22 -17.02 6.61 -15.96
CA THR A 22 -18.23 7.39 -16.24
C THR A 22 -18.59 8.40 -15.14
N LEU A 23 -18.08 8.24 -13.90
CA LEU A 23 -18.33 9.12 -12.76
C LEU A 23 -17.27 10.21 -12.58
N ARG A 24 -16.06 10.01 -13.12
CA ARG A 24 -14.94 10.97 -12.98
C ARG A 24 -15.33 12.35 -13.50
N GLY A 25 -15.07 13.38 -12.69
CA GLY A 25 -15.37 14.76 -13.06
C GLY A 25 -16.86 15.13 -13.07
N LYS A 26 -17.76 14.21 -12.69
CA LYS A 26 -19.21 14.46 -12.59
C LYS A 26 -19.62 14.64 -11.14
N GLN A 27 -20.63 15.47 -10.92
CA GLN A 27 -21.33 15.59 -9.64
C GLN A 27 -22.20 14.35 -9.44
N VAL A 28 -21.83 13.46 -8.53
CA VAL A 28 -22.61 12.25 -8.22
C VAL A 28 -23.74 12.58 -7.26
N GLN A 29 -24.89 11.92 -7.43
CA GLN A 29 -26.04 12.07 -6.55
C GLN A 29 -25.94 11.16 -5.32
N PRO A 30 -26.64 11.49 -4.21
CA PRO A 30 -26.76 10.58 -3.08
C PRO A 30 -27.26 9.20 -3.54
N GLY A 31 -26.64 8.14 -3.04
CA GLY A 31 -26.95 6.76 -3.45
C GLY A 31 -26.09 6.23 -4.61
N GLU A 32 -25.61 7.07 -5.53
CA GLU A 32 -24.90 6.63 -6.75
C GLU A 32 -23.47 6.16 -6.49
N PHE A 33 -22.82 6.78 -5.50
CA PHE A 33 -21.43 6.52 -5.10
C PHE A 33 -21.29 6.60 -3.56
N TRP A 34 -20.06 6.59 -3.06
CA TRP A 34 -19.73 6.84 -1.66
C TRP A 34 -20.22 8.22 -1.21
N ASP A 35 -20.73 8.33 0.01
CA ASP A 35 -21.09 9.65 0.56
C ASP A 35 -19.81 10.37 1.04
N LEU A 36 -18.88 9.60 1.61
CA LEU A 36 -17.60 10.07 2.14
C LEU A 36 -16.47 9.12 1.76
N VAL A 37 -15.32 9.69 1.37
CA VAL A 37 -14.05 8.96 1.24
C VAL A 37 -13.07 9.55 2.24
N VAL A 38 -12.46 8.69 3.05
CA VAL A 38 -11.55 9.09 4.12
C VAL A 38 -10.21 8.41 3.94
N LEU A 39 -9.13 9.18 3.91
CA LEU A 39 -7.76 8.67 3.90
C LEU A 39 -7.14 8.90 5.28
N THR A 40 -6.49 7.89 5.85
CA THR A 40 -5.65 8.10 7.03
C THR A 40 -4.25 8.55 6.64
N ALA A 41 -3.60 9.36 7.48
CA ALA A 41 -2.22 9.82 7.32
C ALA A 41 -1.47 9.64 8.65
N VAL A 42 -0.15 9.46 8.60
CA VAL A 42 0.68 9.22 9.79
C VAL A 42 0.98 10.48 10.59
N ASP A 43 0.93 11.65 9.96
CA ASP A 43 1.18 12.95 10.57
C ASP A 43 0.55 14.07 9.71
N ASP A 44 0.59 15.30 10.22
CA ASP A 44 0.03 16.47 9.55
C ASP A 44 0.73 16.80 8.22
N ASN A 45 2.03 16.57 8.13
CA ASN A 45 2.78 16.79 6.88
C ASN A 45 2.27 15.84 5.77
N GLN A 46 2.00 14.58 6.10
CA GLN A 46 1.41 13.63 5.17
C GLN A 46 -0.06 13.96 4.88
N ARG A 47 -0.83 14.45 5.86
CA ARG A 47 -2.21 14.92 5.66
C ARG A 47 -2.26 16.04 4.63
N GLU A 48 -1.46 17.08 4.80
CA GLU A 48 -1.37 18.22 3.87
C GLU A 48 -0.96 17.77 2.46
N ALA A 49 -0.02 16.81 2.36
CA ALA A 49 0.37 16.21 1.08
C ALA A 49 -0.81 15.54 0.35
N TYR A 50 -1.64 14.83 1.10
CA TYR A 50 -2.77 14.08 0.56
C TYR A 50 -3.90 15.03 0.17
N GLU A 51 -4.19 16.03 0.99
CA GLU A 51 -5.16 17.08 0.71
C GLU A 51 -4.80 17.85 -0.57
N LEU A 52 -3.52 18.21 -0.74
CA LEU A 52 -3.04 18.86 -1.96
C LEU A 52 -3.23 17.97 -3.19
N GLN A 53 -2.88 16.69 -3.11
CA GLN A 53 -3.06 15.74 -4.22
C GLN A 53 -4.55 15.50 -4.56
N ILE A 54 -5.43 15.41 -3.56
CA ILE A 54 -6.88 15.29 -3.76
C ILE A 54 -7.42 16.56 -4.43
N SER A 55 -7.06 17.74 -3.92
CA SER A 55 -7.48 19.04 -4.47
C SER A 55 -7.08 19.17 -5.95
N GLU A 56 -5.84 18.81 -6.27
CA GLU A 56 -5.36 18.77 -7.64
C GLU A 56 -6.14 17.79 -8.54
N LYS A 57 -6.45 16.58 -8.05
CA LYS A 57 -7.26 15.60 -8.78
C LYS A 57 -8.67 16.09 -9.04
N LEU A 58 -9.31 16.72 -8.05
CA LEU A 58 -10.62 17.36 -8.21
C LEU A 58 -10.57 18.47 -9.26
N GLY A 59 -9.54 19.32 -9.21
CA GLY A 59 -9.32 20.39 -10.20
C GLY A 59 -9.12 19.87 -11.62
N ARG A 60 -8.42 18.73 -11.76
CA ARG A 60 -8.23 18.03 -13.05
C ARG A 60 -9.40 17.11 -13.44
N LYS A 61 -10.44 17.01 -12.60
CA LYS A 61 -11.62 16.15 -12.81
C LYS A 61 -11.27 14.65 -12.93
N GLU A 62 -10.23 14.21 -12.21
CA GLU A 62 -9.72 12.83 -12.23
C GLU A 62 -10.47 11.88 -11.28
N ILE A 63 -11.27 12.41 -10.36
CA ILE A 63 -12.11 11.66 -9.42
C ILE A 63 -13.54 12.25 -9.39
N PRO A 64 -14.55 11.51 -8.91
CA PRO A 64 -15.92 12.01 -8.78
C PRO A 64 -16.02 13.31 -7.97
N LEU A 65 -16.96 14.18 -8.35
CA LEU A 65 -17.25 15.43 -7.66
C LEU A 65 -18.56 15.29 -6.87
N GLY A 66 -18.82 16.20 -5.92
CA GLY A 66 -20.07 16.23 -5.16
C GLY A 66 -20.07 15.39 -3.89
N ILE A 67 -18.95 14.75 -3.56
CA ILE A 67 -18.73 14.02 -2.31
C ILE A 67 -17.61 14.66 -1.50
N SER A 68 -17.54 14.35 -0.20
CA SER A 68 -16.45 14.84 0.65
C SER A 68 -15.30 13.84 0.70
N TYR A 69 -14.09 14.35 0.42
CA TYR A 69 -12.84 13.64 0.62
C TYR A 69 -12.15 14.21 1.86
N HIS A 70 -11.94 13.39 2.88
CA HIS A 70 -11.26 13.77 4.11
C HIS A 70 -9.90 13.10 4.21
N VAL A 71 -8.96 13.81 4.82
CA VAL A 71 -7.70 13.22 5.26
C VAL A 71 -7.53 13.48 6.74
N PHE A 72 -7.35 12.42 7.52
CA PHE A 72 -7.12 12.53 8.96
C PHE A 72 -5.73 12.00 9.30
N SER A 73 -4.89 12.87 9.85
CA SER A 73 -3.61 12.52 10.44
C SER A 73 -3.80 11.83 11.79
N ASP A 74 -2.91 10.90 12.11
CA ASP A 74 -2.75 10.41 13.47
C ASP A 74 -2.41 11.60 14.40
N PRO A 75 -2.98 11.65 15.61
CA PRO A 75 -2.66 12.69 16.59
C PRO A 75 -1.20 12.60 17.03
N PRO A 76 -0.57 13.72 17.42
CA PRO A 76 0.79 13.71 17.92
C PRO A 76 0.91 12.83 19.17
N GLY A 77 1.97 12.03 19.23
CA GLY A 77 2.24 11.13 20.35
C GLY A 77 2.72 9.76 19.92
N ALA A 78 2.29 8.73 20.63
CA ALA A 78 2.61 7.34 20.31
C ALA A 78 1.97 6.92 18.98
N LYS A 79 2.62 5.99 18.27
CA LYS A 79 2.05 5.39 17.06
C LYS A 79 0.78 4.62 17.43
N ILE A 80 -0.36 5.00 16.83
CA ILE A 80 -1.67 4.42 17.19
C ILE A 80 -2.09 3.24 16.31
N GLY A 81 -1.39 2.99 15.20
CA GLY A 81 -1.69 1.90 14.27
C GLY A 81 -2.94 2.16 13.42
N ASN A 82 -3.20 1.28 12.45
CA ASN A 82 -4.35 1.43 11.54
C ASN A 82 -5.71 1.26 12.26
N GLY A 83 -5.77 0.48 13.34
CA GLY A 83 -6.96 0.36 14.18
C GLY A 83 -7.20 1.64 14.98
N GLY A 84 -6.14 2.23 15.54
CA GLY A 84 -6.22 3.54 16.18
C GLY A 84 -6.64 4.64 15.21
N ALA A 85 -6.09 4.63 13.99
CA ALA A 85 -6.46 5.57 12.93
C ALA A 85 -7.93 5.44 12.52
N THR A 86 -8.50 4.22 12.53
CA THR A 86 -9.95 4.02 12.37
C THR A 86 -10.74 4.69 13.48
N LEU A 87 -10.39 4.46 14.75
CA LEU A 87 -11.08 5.05 15.91
C LEU A 87 -11.02 6.58 15.89
N TYR A 88 -9.84 7.13 15.58
CA TYR A 88 -9.65 8.57 15.46
C TYR A 88 -10.47 9.14 14.30
N SER A 89 -10.49 8.47 13.14
CA SER A 89 -11.31 8.89 11.99
C SER A 89 -12.80 8.91 12.33
N LEU A 90 -13.31 7.93 13.09
CA LEU A 90 -14.70 7.92 13.55
C LEU A 90 -15.01 9.12 14.45
N GLN A 91 -14.10 9.49 15.36
CA GLN A 91 -14.26 10.68 16.19
C GLN A 91 -14.32 11.95 15.34
N ARG A 92 -13.38 12.11 14.38
CA ARG A 92 -13.35 13.29 13.49
C ARG A 92 -14.60 13.40 12.64
N LEU A 93 -15.10 12.28 12.11
CA LEU A 93 -16.35 12.24 11.35
C LEU A 93 -17.56 12.61 12.20
N GLU A 94 -17.64 12.14 13.45
CA GLU A 94 -18.72 12.52 14.36
C GLU A 94 -18.64 14.00 14.74
N ASP A 95 -17.44 14.55 14.97
CA ASP A 95 -17.25 15.98 15.24
C ASP A 95 -17.78 16.86 14.09
N ILE A 96 -17.58 16.41 12.84
CA ILE A 96 -17.95 17.16 11.64
C ILE A 96 -19.44 17.01 11.31
N TYR A 97 -19.98 15.79 11.38
CA TYR A 97 -21.30 15.45 10.86
C TYR A 97 -22.36 15.17 11.91
N GLY A 98 -21.98 14.93 13.17
CA GLY A 98 -22.86 14.58 14.27
C GLY A 98 -23.86 13.48 13.88
N LYS A 99 -25.15 13.73 14.13
CA LYS A 99 -26.22 12.77 13.83
C LYS A 99 -26.37 12.42 12.34
N ALA A 100 -25.91 13.29 11.42
CA ALA A 100 -26.01 13.02 9.98
C ALA A 100 -25.10 11.85 9.56
N LEU A 101 -24.07 11.54 10.35
CA LEU A 101 -23.17 10.41 10.11
C LEU A 101 -23.92 9.08 9.99
N GLY A 102 -25.05 8.92 10.70
CA GLY A 102 -25.91 7.74 10.63
C GLY A 102 -26.58 7.49 9.29
N GLY A 103 -26.48 8.43 8.34
CA GLY A 103 -26.97 8.29 6.97
C GLY A 103 -25.87 8.01 5.93
N TYR A 104 -24.59 8.01 6.30
CA TYR A 104 -23.49 7.95 5.33
C TYR A 104 -22.89 6.57 5.13
N ARG A 105 -22.52 6.30 3.88
CA ARG A 105 -21.73 5.15 3.43
C ARG A 105 -20.31 5.63 3.18
N ILE A 106 -19.38 5.14 3.99
CA ILE A 106 -18.04 5.70 4.10
C ILE A 106 -17.02 4.68 3.61
N LEU A 107 -16.13 5.10 2.72
CA LEU A 107 -14.93 4.35 2.38
C LEU A 107 -13.75 4.91 3.18
N LEU A 108 -13.25 4.15 4.14
CA LEU A 108 -12.06 4.46 4.94
C LEU A 108 -10.86 3.68 4.40
N ILE A 109 -9.86 4.40 3.90
CA ILE A 109 -8.65 3.84 3.33
C ILE A 109 -7.48 4.09 4.28
N HIS A 110 -6.87 3.02 4.78
CA HIS A 110 -5.65 3.08 5.58
C HIS A 110 -4.44 3.43 4.71
N ALA A 111 -4.22 4.72 4.53
CA ALA A 111 -3.14 5.30 3.74
C ALA A 111 -1.97 5.82 4.59
N GLY A 112 -2.10 5.78 5.92
CA GLY A 112 -1.05 6.17 6.87
C GLY A 112 0.09 5.14 6.94
N GLY A 113 1.32 5.65 7.08
CA GLY A 113 2.52 4.85 7.33
C GLY A 113 3.77 5.38 6.62
N PHE A 114 4.92 4.85 7.01
CA PHE A 114 6.24 5.26 6.48
C PHE A 114 6.61 4.60 5.15
N SER A 115 5.85 3.58 4.70
CA SER A 115 6.14 2.80 3.49
C SER A 115 7.59 2.30 3.38
N GLN A 116 8.21 1.90 4.51
CA GLN A 116 9.64 1.52 4.56
C GLN A 116 10.01 0.35 3.64
N ARG A 117 9.05 -0.47 3.23
CA ARG A 117 9.26 -1.60 2.30
C ARG A 117 9.04 -1.21 0.83
N LEU A 118 8.45 -0.05 0.56
CA LEU A 118 8.25 0.51 -0.78
C LEU A 118 8.59 2.01 -0.74
N PRO A 119 9.89 2.37 -0.73
CA PRO A 119 10.32 3.72 -0.34
C PRO A 119 9.87 4.84 -1.29
N ASN A 120 9.57 4.54 -2.57
CA ASN A 120 9.03 5.51 -3.53
C ASN A 120 7.61 5.98 -3.14
N ALA A 121 6.91 5.20 -2.30
CA ALA A 121 5.61 5.57 -1.75
C ALA A 121 5.69 6.37 -0.43
N SER A 122 6.89 6.61 0.13
CA SER A 122 7.03 7.24 1.46
C SER A 122 6.83 8.75 1.45
N ALA A 123 7.20 9.43 0.36
CA ALA A 123 7.10 10.89 0.29
C ALA A 123 5.67 11.37 0.00
N LEU A 124 5.09 10.88 -1.10
CA LEU A 124 3.79 11.29 -1.62
C LEU A 124 2.64 10.36 -1.20
N GLY A 125 2.94 9.25 -0.53
CA GLY A 125 1.95 8.32 0.01
C GLY A 125 1.65 7.13 -0.88
N LYS A 126 1.45 5.97 -0.23
CA LYS A 126 1.12 4.71 -0.91
C LYS A 126 -0.18 4.73 -1.70
N ILE A 127 -1.18 5.49 -1.24
CA ILE A 127 -2.45 5.65 -1.94
C ILE A 127 -2.30 6.44 -3.26
N PHE A 128 -1.18 7.15 -3.44
CA PHE A 128 -0.83 7.90 -4.63
C PHE A 128 0.28 7.21 -5.46
N THR A 129 0.56 5.94 -5.22
CA THR A 129 1.40 5.14 -6.12
C THR A 129 0.70 4.99 -7.48
N PRO A 130 1.39 5.24 -8.61
CA PRO A 130 0.80 5.10 -9.93
C PRO A 130 0.53 3.64 -10.28
N MET A 131 -0.50 3.43 -11.08
CA MET A 131 -0.87 2.14 -11.65
C MET A 131 -0.87 2.24 -13.18
N PRO A 132 -0.42 1.20 -13.92
CA PRO A 132 -0.30 1.27 -15.38
C PRO A 132 -1.65 1.12 -16.12
N LEU A 133 -2.69 1.81 -15.66
CA LEU A 133 -4.03 1.83 -16.26
C LEU A 133 -4.66 3.22 -16.20
N GLY A 134 -5.71 3.41 -17.01
CA GLY A 134 -6.46 4.65 -17.09
C GLY A 134 -5.79 5.75 -17.94
N ASP A 135 -6.63 6.64 -18.48
CA ASP A 135 -6.18 7.87 -19.13
C ASP A 135 -7.10 9.04 -18.68
N PRO A 136 -6.59 10.05 -17.94
CA PRO A 136 -5.24 10.14 -17.39
C PRO A 136 -4.93 9.02 -16.39
N LEU A 137 -3.63 8.70 -16.25
CA LEU A 137 -3.11 7.57 -15.47
C LEU A 137 -3.70 7.50 -14.07
N TYR A 138 -4.16 6.31 -13.67
CA TYR A 138 -4.65 6.06 -12.33
C TYR A 138 -3.51 6.03 -11.32
N GLN A 139 -3.82 6.46 -10.10
CA GLN A 139 -3.09 6.06 -8.92
C GLN A 139 -3.93 5.06 -8.11
N MET A 140 -3.36 4.52 -7.04
CA MET A 140 -4.05 3.54 -6.20
C MET A 140 -5.39 4.08 -5.64
N LEU A 141 -5.52 5.40 -5.45
CA LEU A 141 -6.77 6.05 -5.08
C LEU A 141 -7.89 5.76 -6.10
N GLU A 142 -7.67 6.08 -7.39
CA GLU A 142 -8.66 5.80 -8.44
C GLU A 142 -8.98 4.31 -8.53
N LEU A 143 -7.95 3.45 -8.42
CA LEU A 143 -8.16 2.01 -8.48
C LEU A 143 -9.03 1.53 -7.31
N LYS A 144 -8.81 2.02 -6.08
CA LYS A 144 -9.65 1.70 -4.91
C LYS A 144 -11.08 2.17 -5.07
N LEU A 145 -11.27 3.40 -5.57
CA LEU A 145 -12.59 3.95 -5.84
C LEU A 145 -13.33 3.15 -6.92
N ALA A 146 -12.61 2.67 -7.94
CA ALA A 146 -13.17 1.88 -9.02
C ALA A 146 -13.52 0.45 -8.58
N VAL A 147 -12.61 -0.23 -7.88
CA VAL A 147 -12.80 -1.61 -7.40
C VAL A 147 -14.07 -1.74 -6.55
N PHE A 148 -14.39 -0.72 -5.75
CA PHE A 148 -15.52 -0.72 -4.84
C PHE A 148 -16.69 0.17 -5.31
N VAL A 149 -16.76 0.51 -6.60
CA VAL A 149 -17.78 1.43 -7.16
C VAL A 149 -19.22 0.89 -7.06
N ASP A 150 -19.37 -0.44 -6.94
CA ASP A 150 -20.64 -1.15 -6.92
C ASP A 150 -21.26 -1.25 -5.51
N LEU A 151 -20.43 -1.25 -4.47
CA LEU A 151 -20.83 -1.51 -3.09
C LEU A 151 -21.83 -0.51 -2.50
N PRO A 152 -21.71 0.82 -2.69
CA PRO A 152 -22.57 1.80 -2.01
C PRO A 152 -24.07 1.60 -2.29
N LYS A 153 -24.45 1.05 -3.45
CA LYS A 153 -25.85 0.83 -3.83
C LYS A 153 -26.54 -0.25 -2.98
N HIS A 154 -25.76 -1.16 -2.40
CA HIS A 154 -26.22 -2.31 -1.63
C HIS A 154 -25.73 -2.30 -0.18
N MET A 155 -25.34 -1.10 0.29
CA MET A 155 -24.75 -0.89 1.60
C MET A 155 -25.65 0.00 2.46
N LYS A 156 -25.95 -0.45 3.68
CA LYS A 156 -26.52 0.42 4.73
C LYS A 156 -25.45 1.41 5.23
N PRO A 157 -25.85 2.54 5.87
CA PRO A 157 -24.90 3.45 6.48
C PRO A 157 -23.92 2.73 7.42
N GLY A 158 -22.64 3.08 7.30
CA GLY A 158 -21.53 2.39 7.94
C GLY A 158 -20.22 2.67 7.22
N VAL A 159 -19.17 1.93 7.60
CA VAL A 159 -17.79 2.18 7.18
C VAL A 159 -17.20 0.93 6.54
N LEU A 160 -16.82 1.01 5.26
CA LEU A 160 -15.98 0.02 4.60
C LEU A 160 -14.52 0.39 4.81
N VAL A 161 -13.73 -0.51 5.37
CA VAL A 161 -12.32 -0.31 5.71
C VAL A 161 -11.43 -1.12 4.76
N THR A 162 -10.47 -0.49 4.11
CA THR A 162 -9.51 -1.13 3.20
C THR A 162 -8.10 -0.56 3.36
N SER A 163 -7.07 -1.32 2.99
CA SER A 163 -5.70 -0.81 2.94
C SER A 163 -5.42 -0.09 1.61
N ALA A 164 -4.39 0.75 1.59
CA ALA A 164 -3.98 1.48 0.38
C ALA A 164 -2.93 0.74 -0.49
N ASP A 165 -2.54 -0.49 -0.14
CA ASP A 165 -1.46 -1.25 -0.78
C ASP A 165 -1.92 -2.61 -1.33
N CYS A 166 -3.23 -2.81 -1.39
CA CYS A 166 -3.84 -4.04 -1.88
C CYS A 166 -4.76 -3.79 -3.07
N ILE A 167 -4.97 -4.78 -3.93
CA ILE A 167 -5.93 -4.73 -5.04
C ILE A 167 -6.87 -5.92 -4.89
N GLU A 168 -8.14 -5.64 -4.61
CA GLU A 168 -9.19 -6.63 -4.40
C GLU A 168 -10.00 -6.82 -5.70
N LEU A 169 -9.68 -7.86 -6.47
CA LEU A 169 -10.43 -8.19 -7.67
C LEU A 169 -11.44 -9.28 -7.37
N TYR A 170 -12.70 -9.08 -7.74
CA TYR A 170 -13.75 -10.07 -7.55
C TYR A 170 -14.78 -9.98 -8.67
N SER A 171 -15.34 -11.13 -9.02
CA SER A 171 -16.49 -11.27 -9.88
C SER A 171 -17.62 -11.96 -9.12
N ILE A 172 -18.83 -11.48 -9.31
CA ILE A 172 -20.07 -12.05 -8.80
C ILE A 172 -21.00 -12.33 -9.99
N ALA A 173 -22.01 -13.19 -9.81
CA ALA A 173 -22.98 -13.43 -10.86
C ALA A 173 -23.80 -12.16 -11.18
N GLU A 174 -24.28 -12.01 -12.42
CA GLU A 174 -25.00 -10.81 -12.90
C GLU A 174 -26.26 -10.47 -12.08
N ASP A 175 -26.90 -11.49 -11.47
CA ASP A 175 -28.08 -11.36 -10.63
C ASP A 175 -27.76 -11.24 -9.12
N GLU A 176 -26.48 -11.34 -8.74
CA GLU A 176 -26.02 -11.23 -7.36
C GLU A 176 -25.47 -9.83 -7.04
N ASN A 177 -25.51 -9.48 -5.75
CA ASN A 177 -24.90 -8.24 -5.25
C ASN A 177 -24.32 -8.50 -3.86
N ILE A 178 -23.14 -7.93 -3.58
CA ILE A 178 -22.59 -7.88 -2.21
C ILE A 178 -23.45 -6.90 -1.41
N ARG A 179 -24.06 -7.37 -0.32
CA ARG A 179 -24.95 -6.60 0.54
C ARG A 179 -24.31 -6.40 1.90
N PHE A 180 -24.26 -5.15 2.34
CA PHE A 180 -23.87 -4.77 3.70
C PHE A 180 -25.12 -4.32 4.46
N ASP A 181 -26.01 -5.26 4.75
CA ASP A 181 -27.32 -5.01 5.39
C ASP A 181 -27.46 -5.67 6.78
N ARG A 182 -26.45 -6.45 7.19
CA ARG A 182 -26.36 -7.13 8.49
C ARG A 182 -25.67 -6.27 9.54
N SER A 183 -25.98 -6.54 10.81
CA SER A 183 -25.31 -5.92 11.96
C SER A 183 -23.95 -6.58 12.25
N GLY A 184 -23.11 -5.86 12.96
CA GLY A 184 -21.74 -6.19 13.29
C GLY A 184 -20.77 -5.83 12.17
N PHE A 185 -19.83 -6.74 11.95
CA PHE A 185 -18.85 -6.65 10.87
C PHE A 185 -19.27 -7.56 9.73
N THR A 186 -18.96 -7.16 8.50
CA THR A 186 -19.08 -8.02 7.32
C THR A 186 -17.76 -7.97 6.56
N ALA A 187 -16.99 -9.06 6.61
CA ALA A 187 -15.70 -9.15 5.94
C ALA A 187 -15.83 -9.79 4.54
N LEU A 188 -14.98 -9.35 3.62
CA LEU A 188 -14.79 -10.02 2.33
C LEU A 188 -13.64 -11.03 2.47
N ALA A 189 -13.89 -12.27 2.06
CA ALA A 189 -12.96 -13.37 2.16
C ALA A 189 -12.52 -13.87 0.79
N HIS A 190 -11.23 -14.09 0.61
CA HIS A 190 -10.63 -14.53 -0.64
C HIS A 190 -10.01 -15.92 -0.49
N PRO A 191 -10.27 -16.88 -1.40
CA PRO A 191 -9.56 -18.15 -1.40
C PRO A 191 -8.09 -17.90 -1.76
N SER A 192 -7.19 -18.30 -0.87
CA SER A 192 -5.76 -18.06 -0.99
C SER A 192 -4.95 -19.32 -0.70
N PRO A 193 -3.75 -19.47 -1.30
CA PRO A 193 -2.80 -20.51 -0.91
C PRO A 193 -2.48 -20.44 0.58
N ILE A 194 -2.23 -21.58 1.21
CA ILE A 194 -1.88 -21.67 2.64
C ILE A 194 -0.68 -20.77 2.99
N SER A 195 0.29 -20.62 2.08
CA SER A 195 1.45 -19.75 2.28
C SER A 195 1.06 -18.28 2.51
N ILE A 196 0.06 -17.77 1.79
CA ILE A 196 -0.46 -16.40 1.96
C ILE A 196 -1.13 -16.24 3.33
N GLY A 197 -1.80 -17.29 3.83
CA GLY A 197 -2.39 -17.30 5.16
C GLY A 197 -1.38 -17.08 6.30
N THR A 198 -0.08 -17.27 6.07
CA THR A 198 0.95 -17.01 7.10
C THR A 198 1.28 -15.53 7.28
N THR A 199 0.93 -14.70 6.30
CA THR A 199 1.21 -13.26 6.30
C THR A 199 -0.05 -12.40 6.41
N HIS A 200 -1.23 -13.02 6.31
CA HIS A 200 -2.54 -12.39 6.35
C HIS A 200 -3.43 -12.98 7.45
N GLY A 201 -4.59 -12.36 7.65
CA GLY A 201 -5.65 -12.93 8.46
C GLY A 201 -6.32 -14.11 7.77
N VAL A 202 -6.78 -15.07 8.56
CA VAL A 202 -7.46 -16.28 8.09
C VAL A 202 -8.77 -16.47 8.84
N PHE A 203 -9.86 -16.66 8.11
CA PHE A 203 -11.18 -16.93 8.68
C PHE A 203 -11.35 -18.42 8.97
N VAL A 204 -11.90 -18.74 10.14
CA VAL A 204 -12.36 -20.09 10.47
C VAL A 204 -13.86 -20.15 10.26
N LEU A 205 -14.31 -20.97 9.30
CA LEU A 205 -15.72 -21.06 8.92
C LEU A 205 -16.42 -22.21 9.64
N ASP A 206 -17.74 -22.12 9.79
CA ASP A 206 -18.53 -23.27 10.25
C ASP A 206 -18.56 -24.35 9.16
N GLN A 207 -17.98 -25.50 9.47
CA GLN A 207 -17.91 -26.67 8.59
C GLN A 207 -19.27 -27.38 8.45
N LYS A 208 -20.24 -27.10 9.33
CA LYS A 208 -21.60 -27.66 9.23
C LYS A 208 -22.39 -27.02 8.09
N GLU A 209 -22.05 -25.78 7.72
CA GLU A 209 -22.62 -25.12 6.56
C GLU A 209 -22.04 -25.74 5.29
N LYS A 210 -22.92 -26.35 4.48
CA LYS A 210 -22.52 -26.86 3.17
C LYS A 210 -22.21 -25.68 2.26
N SER A 211 -21.00 -25.65 1.69
CA SER A 211 -20.65 -24.69 0.66
C SER A 211 -21.54 -24.93 -0.57
N VAL A 212 -22.02 -23.84 -1.16
CA VAL A 212 -22.76 -23.86 -2.43
C VAL A 212 -21.80 -23.50 -3.55
N LEU A 213 -21.97 -24.13 -4.71
CA LEU A 213 -21.16 -23.87 -5.88
C LEU A 213 -21.56 -22.54 -6.55
N ALA A 214 -21.16 -21.42 -5.94
CA ALA A 214 -21.47 -20.07 -6.37
C ALA A 214 -20.20 -19.20 -6.44
N ASP A 215 -20.25 -18.12 -7.24
CA ASP A 215 -19.15 -17.15 -7.35
C ASP A 215 -18.93 -16.40 -6.00
N MET A 216 -19.99 -16.30 -5.20
CA MET A 216 -20.00 -15.74 -3.84
C MET A 216 -20.96 -16.50 -2.91
N GLU A 217 -20.66 -16.58 -1.62
CA GLU A 217 -21.61 -17.05 -0.60
C GLU A 217 -21.48 -16.31 0.74
N TYR A 218 -22.58 -16.20 1.48
CA TYR A 218 -22.55 -15.72 2.87
C TYR A 218 -22.32 -16.89 3.82
N ARG A 219 -21.29 -16.79 4.65
CA ARG A 219 -20.88 -17.85 5.59
C ARG A 219 -20.80 -17.35 7.02
N THR A 220 -20.97 -18.26 7.96
CA THR A 220 -20.71 -17.98 9.38
C THR A 220 -19.24 -18.16 9.68
N CYS A 221 -18.60 -17.11 10.19
CA CYS A 221 -17.24 -17.16 10.71
C CYS A 221 -17.28 -17.43 12.22
N LEU A 222 -16.58 -18.48 12.66
CA LEU A 222 -16.47 -18.89 14.06
C LEU A 222 -15.52 -17.98 14.84
N HIS A 223 -14.35 -17.71 14.25
CA HIS A 223 -13.32 -16.79 14.74
C HIS A 223 -12.29 -16.51 13.64
N PHE A 224 -11.43 -15.52 13.90
CA PHE A 224 -10.38 -15.07 13.01
C PHE A 224 -8.99 -15.35 13.59
N LEU A 225 -8.04 -15.70 12.73
CA LEU A 225 -6.64 -15.93 13.08
C LEU A 225 -5.77 -14.88 12.40
N HIS A 226 -5.01 -14.09 13.16
CA HIS A 226 -4.13 -13.07 12.57
C HIS A 226 -2.72 -13.62 12.34
N LYS A 227 -2.30 -13.73 11.07
CA LYS A 227 -0.98 -14.22 10.64
C LYS A 227 -0.60 -15.57 11.29
N PRO A 228 -1.48 -16.59 11.22
CA PRO A 228 -1.24 -17.89 11.85
C PRO A 228 -0.10 -18.66 11.18
N SER A 229 0.52 -19.56 11.93
CA SER A 229 1.33 -20.62 11.32
C SER A 229 0.45 -21.62 10.57
N VAL A 230 1.02 -22.33 9.60
CA VAL A 230 0.34 -23.42 8.87
C VAL A 230 -0.25 -24.45 9.83
N LYS A 231 0.54 -24.86 10.83
CA LYS A 231 0.08 -25.78 11.88
C LYS A 231 -1.17 -25.25 12.59
N LYS A 232 -1.19 -23.96 12.95
CA LYS A 232 -2.33 -23.33 13.63
C LYS A 232 -3.58 -23.32 12.74
N MET A 233 -3.43 -23.09 11.43
CA MET A 233 -4.54 -23.13 10.48
C MET A 233 -5.21 -24.52 10.45
N HIS A 234 -4.43 -25.59 10.37
CA HIS A 234 -4.97 -26.97 10.42
C HIS A 234 -5.62 -27.29 11.77
N GLU A 235 -4.96 -26.96 12.89
CA GLU A 235 -5.49 -27.23 14.24
C GLU A 235 -6.83 -26.53 14.51
N ASN A 236 -7.09 -25.40 13.86
CA ASN A 236 -8.32 -24.64 14.02
C ASN A 236 -9.36 -24.97 12.94
N GLY A 237 -9.07 -25.90 12.03
CA GLY A 237 -10.00 -26.27 10.95
C GLY A 237 -10.22 -25.17 9.91
N ALA A 238 -9.27 -24.26 9.74
CA ALA A 238 -9.35 -23.15 8.79
C ALA A 238 -9.09 -23.57 7.32
N VAL A 239 -8.44 -24.72 7.13
CA VAL A 239 -8.03 -25.21 5.82
C VAL A 239 -9.20 -25.91 5.12
N CYS A 240 -9.52 -25.44 3.92
CA CYS A 240 -10.55 -25.98 3.04
C CYS A 240 -9.94 -26.88 1.97
N LYS A 241 -10.69 -27.87 1.48
CA LYS A 241 -10.26 -28.76 0.39
C LYS A 241 -10.88 -28.34 -0.94
N SER A 242 -10.09 -28.35 -2.01
CA SER A 242 -10.49 -27.92 -3.35
C SER A 242 -11.62 -28.78 -3.95
N GLN A 243 -11.75 -30.05 -3.54
CA GLN A 243 -12.86 -30.91 -3.96
C GLN A 243 -14.23 -30.44 -3.41
N ASP A 244 -14.25 -29.66 -2.33
CA ASP A 244 -15.47 -29.07 -1.75
C ASP A 244 -15.87 -27.75 -2.46
N SER A 245 -14.99 -27.20 -3.31
CA SER A 245 -15.22 -25.97 -4.05
C SER A 245 -14.70 -26.10 -5.49
N CYS A 246 -15.51 -26.61 -6.43
CA CYS A 246 -15.10 -26.73 -7.85
C CYS A 246 -14.79 -25.38 -8.54
N MET A 247 -14.88 -24.27 -7.80
CA MET A 247 -14.70 -22.88 -8.24
C MET A 247 -13.40 -22.22 -7.76
N SER A 248 -12.56 -22.90 -6.98
CA SER A 248 -11.28 -22.35 -6.55
C SER A 248 -10.38 -22.07 -7.78
N LEU A 249 -9.98 -20.81 -7.98
CA LEU A 249 -8.98 -20.42 -8.98
C LEU A 249 -7.60 -21.05 -8.74
N LEU A 250 -7.40 -21.63 -7.56
CA LEU A 250 -6.17 -22.25 -7.12
C LEU A 250 -6.06 -23.68 -7.68
N SER A 251 -4.86 -24.04 -8.11
CA SER A 251 -4.51 -25.41 -8.48
C SER A 251 -4.28 -26.32 -7.29
N ASP A 252 -4.16 -25.75 -6.08
CA ASP A 252 -3.77 -26.46 -4.88
C ASP A 252 -4.92 -27.31 -4.33
N ALA A 253 -4.58 -28.44 -3.71
CA ALA A 253 -5.56 -29.34 -3.10
C ALA A 253 -6.23 -28.72 -1.87
N GLU A 254 -5.54 -27.77 -1.22
CA GLU A 254 -5.97 -27.11 0.00
C GLU A 254 -5.78 -25.59 -0.11
N PHE A 255 -6.68 -24.84 0.53
CA PHE A 255 -6.65 -23.39 0.56
C PHE A 255 -7.25 -22.85 1.87
N VAL A 256 -7.13 -21.55 2.09
CA VAL A 256 -7.73 -20.84 3.23
C VAL A 256 -8.46 -19.58 2.74
N TYR A 257 -9.43 -19.10 3.51
CA TYR A 257 -10.06 -17.80 3.25
C TYR A 257 -9.30 -16.70 4.00
N THR A 258 -8.69 -15.78 3.26
CA THR A 258 -7.94 -14.65 3.81
C THR A 258 -8.73 -13.35 3.77
N ASP A 259 -8.39 -12.43 4.67
CA ASP A 259 -8.96 -11.08 4.73
C ASP A 259 -8.36 -10.11 3.71
N SER A 260 -9.12 -9.05 3.43
CA SER A 260 -8.69 -7.91 2.62
C SER A 260 -9.35 -6.61 3.12
N THR A 261 -10.68 -6.61 3.18
CA THR A 261 -11.52 -5.48 3.55
C THR A 261 -12.73 -5.96 4.36
N TYR A 262 -13.25 -5.07 5.21
CA TYR A 262 -14.45 -5.35 5.98
C TYR A 262 -15.30 -4.09 6.16
N TYR A 263 -16.60 -4.30 6.25
CA TYR A 263 -17.61 -3.32 6.60
C TYR A 263 -17.90 -3.37 8.09
N VAL A 264 -18.13 -2.21 8.70
CA VAL A 264 -18.64 -2.05 10.06
C VAL A 264 -19.95 -1.27 9.99
N ASP A 265 -21.03 -1.83 10.54
CA ASP A 265 -22.29 -1.09 10.58
C ASP A 265 -22.19 0.16 11.47
N TYR A 266 -23.07 1.13 11.21
CA TYR A 266 -23.08 2.40 11.94
C TYR A 266 -23.13 2.25 13.48
N ASN A 267 -24.02 1.40 14.02
CA ASN A 267 -24.15 1.22 15.47
C ASN A 267 -22.88 0.60 16.06
N THR A 268 -22.30 -0.39 15.38
CA THR A 268 -21.05 -1.02 15.79
C THR A 268 -19.88 -0.02 15.74
N ALA A 269 -19.82 0.83 14.71
CA ALA A 269 -18.84 1.91 14.63
C ALA A 269 -19.02 2.93 15.78
N MET A 270 -20.25 3.24 16.18
CA MET A 270 -20.52 4.11 17.33
C MET A 270 -20.14 3.47 18.67
N SER A 271 -20.28 2.15 18.83
CA SER A 271 -19.77 1.45 20.02
C SER A 271 -18.25 1.55 20.13
N LEU A 272 -17.52 1.38 19.01
CA LEU A 272 -16.08 1.57 18.96
C LEU A 272 -15.67 3.02 19.29
N LEU A 273 -16.42 4.00 18.77
CA LEU A 273 -16.21 5.41 19.10
C LEU A 273 -16.46 5.69 20.59
N SER A 274 -17.51 5.12 21.17
CA SER A 274 -17.79 5.25 22.60
C SER A 274 -16.63 4.71 23.46
N LEU A 275 -16.09 3.54 23.08
CA LEU A 275 -14.90 3.00 23.73
C LEU A 275 -13.71 3.96 23.60
N PHE A 276 -13.46 4.49 22.40
CA PHE A 276 -12.36 5.41 22.16
C PHE A 276 -12.46 6.69 23.03
N ARG A 277 -13.67 7.24 23.19
CA ARG A 277 -13.94 8.39 24.08
C ARG A 277 -13.71 8.06 25.55
N GLU A 278 -14.03 6.84 25.98
CA GLU A 278 -13.83 6.38 27.35
C GLU A 278 -12.34 6.22 27.70
N VAL A 279 -11.56 5.62 26.79
CA VAL A 279 -10.14 5.34 27.04
C VAL A 279 -9.22 6.57 26.88
N GLY A 280 -9.69 7.59 26.15
CA GLY A 280 -8.90 8.79 25.87
C GLY A 280 -7.83 8.57 24.79
N PRO A 281 -6.80 9.44 24.72
CA PRO A 281 -5.74 9.33 23.73
C PRO A 281 -5.04 7.97 23.77
N LEU A 282 -4.87 7.34 22.61
CA LEU A 282 -4.21 6.03 22.51
C LEU A 282 -2.71 6.17 22.80
N GLY A 283 -2.23 5.38 23.75
CA GLY A 283 -0.81 5.26 24.08
C GLY A 283 -0.10 4.10 23.39
N CYS A 284 -0.78 3.35 22.52
CA CYS A 284 -0.24 2.13 21.92
C CYS A 284 -0.78 1.87 20.51
N GLU A 285 -0.05 1.04 19.75
CA GLU A 285 -0.41 0.63 18.40
C GLU A 285 -1.53 -0.43 18.43
N ILE A 286 -2.66 -0.12 17.78
CA ILE A 286 -3.80 -1.02 17.58
C ILE A 286 -3.85 -1.43 16.10
N ASP A 287 -3.93 -2.73 15.85
CA ASP A 287 -4.08 -3.28 14.50
C ASP A 287 -5.56 -3.52 14.19
N ALA A 288 -6.09 -2.90 13.15
CA ALA A 288 -7.51 -2.97 12.82
C ALA A 288 -7.98 -4.40 12.49
N TYR A 289 -7.10 -5.24 11.96
CA TYR A 289 -7.43 -6.63 11.60
C TYR A 289 -7.13 -7.56 12.77
N GLY A 290 -5.95 -7.41 13.38
CA GLY A 290 -5.49 -8.18 14.52
C GLY A 290 -6.29 -7.93 15.81
N ASP A 291 -6.76 -6.72 16.06
CA ASP A 291 -7.43 -6.38 17.33
C ASP A 291 -8.95 -6.28 17.19
N PHE A 292 -9.49 -5.87 16.03
CA PHE A 292 -10.95 -5.88 15.84
C PHE A 292 -11.44 -7.27 15.41
N LEU A 293 -10.92 -7.84 14.32
CA LEU A 293 -11.48 -9.10 13.79
C LEU A 293 -11.26 -10.30 14.71
N GLN A 294 -10.13 -10.39 15.44
CA GLN A 294 -9.91 -11.47 16.42
C GLN A 294 -10.85 -11.39 17.63
N ALA A 295 -11.45 -10.22 17.90
CA ALA A 295 -12.43 -10.06 18.98
C ALA A 295 -13.84 -10.52 18.61
N LEU A 296 -14.08 -10.87 17.34
CA LEU A 296 -15.40 -11.16 16.81
C LEU A 296 -15.61 -12.65 16.51
N GLY A 297 -16.87 -13.04 16.46
CA GLY A 297 -17.29 -14.41 16.20
C GLY A 297 -17.58 -15.19 17.50
N PRO A 298 -18.42 -16.25 17.41
CA PRO A 298 -18.88 -17.00 18.58
C PRO A 298 -17.78 -17.75 19.34
N GLN A 299 -16.62 -18.00 18.71
CA GLN A 299 -15.48 -18.68 19.31
C GLN A 299 -14.30 -17.75 19.61
N ALA A 300 -14.49 -16.43 19.51
CA ALA A 300 -13.46 -15.45 19.88
C ALA A 300 -13.05 -15.58 21.35
N THR A 301 -11.76 -15.49 21.61
CA THR A 301 -11.21 -15.55 22.98
C THR A 301 -10.29 -14.37 23.25
N VAL A 302 -10.23 -13.93 24.51
CA VAL A 302 -9.34 -12.85 24.94
C VAL A 302 -7.85 -13.20 24.83
N ALA A 303 -7.51 -14.47 24.56
CA ALA A 303 -6.14 -14.96 24.60
C ALA A 303 -5.21 -14.23 23.60
N TYR A 304 -5.73 -13.80 22.44
CA TYR A 304 -4.93 -13.11 21.42
C TYR A 304 -4.33 -11.80 21.94
N THR A 305 -4.96 -11.16 22.94
CA THR A 305 -4.56 -9.83 23.45
C THR A 305 -3.13 -9.83 24.01
N ASN A 306 -2.63 -11.00 24.44
CA ASN A 306 -1.26 -11.19 24.94
C ASN A 306 -0.22 -11.45 23.84
N ASN A 307 -0.65 -11.62 22.58
CA ASN A 307 0.27 -11.86 21.48
C ASN A 307 0.84 -10.53 20.94
N THR A 308 2.09 -10.22 21.30
CA THR A 308 2.78 -8.99 20.89
C THR A 308 3.68 -9.15 19.68
N ALA A 309 3.71 -10.32 19.03
CA ALA A 309 4.65 -10.63 17.94
C ALA A 309 4.52 -9.71 16.71
N ASN A 310 3.34 -9.09 16.53
CA ASN A 310 3.02 -8.28 15.35
C ASN A 310 3.03 -6.77 15.60
N VAL A 311 3.47 -6.31 16.77
CA VAL A 311 3.50 -4.87 17.12
C VAL A 311 4.90 -4.29 16.94
N THR A 312 4.99 -3.06 16.44
CA THR A 312 6.29 -2.40 16.18
C THR A 312 7.05 -2.11 17.48
N LYS A 313 6.33 -1.70 18.52
CA LYS A 313 6.86 -1.42 19.85
C LYS A 313 5.84 -1.85 20.91
N GLN A 314 6.29 -2.66 21.85
CA GLN A 314 5.43 -3.12 22.94
C GLN A 314 5.32 -2.03 24.01
N GLU A 315 4.22 -1.28 23.97
CA GLU A 315 3.88 -0.31 25.00
C GLU A 315 3.22 -1.00 26.20
N SER A 316 3.39 -0.43 27.40
CA SER A 316 2.97 -1.06 28.67
C SER A 316 1.45 -1.27 28.79
N ASN A 317 0.65 -0.40 28.17
CA ASN A 317 -0.81 -0.44 28.18
C ASN A 317 -1.43 -1.25 27.03
N LEU A 318 -0.62 -1.84 26.13
CA LEU A 318 -1.10 -2.52 24.92
C LEU A 318 -2.11 -3.64 25.22
N VAL A 319 -1.76 -4.55 26.14
CA VAL A 319 -2.61 -5.71 26.48
C VAL A 319 -3.93 -5.25 27.10
N GLU A 320 -3.88 -4.27 28.00
CA GLU A 320 -5.08 -3.69 28.63
C GLU A 320 -6.01 -3.08 27.56
N MET A 321 -5.45 -2.30 26.63
CA MET A 321 -6.24 -1.67 25.58
C MET A 321 -6.89 -2.70 24.66
N ARG A 322 -6.16 -3.74 24.26
CA ARG A 322 -6.69 -4.87 23.48
C ARG A 322 -7.79 -5.64 24.21
N GLN A 323 -7.65 -5.81 25.53
CA GLN A 323 -8.71 -6.41 26.34
C GLN A 323 -9.97 -5.53 26.35
N LYS A 324 -9.84 -4.19 26.47
CA LYS A 324 -11.00 -3.29 26.39
C LYS A 324 -11.71 -3.39 25.03
N ILE A 325 -10.94 -3.42 23.93
CA ILE A 325 -11.47 -3.66 22.58
C ILE A 325 -12.20 -5.01 22.51
N PHE A 326 -11.58 -6.08 23.01
CA PHE A 326 -12.20 -7.40 23.04
C PHE A 326 -13.55 -7.39 23.76
N HIS A 327 -13.63 -6.80 24.95
CA HIS A 327 -14.88 -6.76 25.73
C HIS A 327 -15.95 -5.87 25.08
N CYS A 328 -15.55 -4.78 24.41
CA CYS A 328 -16.46 -3.94 23.64
C CYS A 328 -17.08 -4.69 22.45
N LEU A 329 -16.27 -5.49 21.74
CA LEU A 329 -16.69 -6.19 20.54
C LEU A 329 -17.27 -7.58 20.79
N LYS A 330 -17.05 -8.17 21.97
CA LYS A 330 -17.51 -9.53 22.30
C LYS A 330 -19.02 -9.69 22.08
N GLY A 331 -19.39 -10.68 21.30
CA GLY A 331 -20.79 -10.96 20.95
C GLY A 331 -21.30 -10.21 19.73
N THR A 332 -20.51 -9.30 19.16
CA THR A 332 -20.79 -8.67 17.87
C THR A 332 -20.62 -9.70 16.75
N PRO A 333 -21.58 -9.84 15.81
CA PRO A 333 -21.46 -10.77 14.70
C PRO A 333 -20.29 -10.43 13.77
N LEU A 334 -19.58 -11.48 13.31
CA LEU A 334 -18.68 -11.43 12.16
C LEU A 334 -19.33 -12.18 11.01
N ASN A 335 -19.98 -11.43 10.12
CA ASN A 335 -20.51 -11.96 8.87
C ASN A 335 -19.38 -12.09 7.86
N LEU A 336 -19.44 -13.12 7.02
CA LEU A 336 -18.47 -13.31 5.97
C LEU A 336 -19.14 -13.40 4.60
N VAL A 337 -18.57 -12.69 3.63
CA VAL A 337 -18.84 -12.87 2.21
C VAL A 337 -17.64 -13.58 1.61
N ALA A 338 -17.75 -14.89 1.41
CA ALA A 338 -16.73 -15.68 0.74
C ALA A 338 -16.84 -15.45 -0.77
N LEU A 339 -15.85 -14.75 -1.31
CA LEU A 339 -15.76 -14.44 -2.75
C LEU A 339 -14.96 -15.55 -3.42
N ASN A 340 -15.62 -16.66 -3.73
CA ASN A 340 -15.00 -17.84 -4.33
C ASN A 340 -14.30 -17.52 -5.65
N HIS A 341 -14.83 -16.52 -6.36
CA HIS A 341 -14.20 -15.98 -7.56
C HIS A 341 -13.57 -14.60 -7.30
N SER A 342 -12.43 -14.61 -6.63
CA SER A 342 -11.69 -13.38 -6.33
C SER A 342 -10.19 -13.59 -6.24
N LYS A 343 -9.46 -12.48 -6.29
CA LYS A 343 -8.04 -12.40 -6.00
C LYS A 343 -7.72 -11.14 -5.23
N PHE A 344 -6.66 -11.25 -4.46
CA PHE A 344 -6.11 -10.17 -3.69
C PHE A 344 -4.61 -10.09 -3.99
N TYR A 345 -4.15 -8.89 -4.32
CA TYR A 345 -2.77 -8.60 -4.66
C TYR A 345 -2.22 -7.57 -3.69
N HIS A 346 -1.13 -7.89 -2.98
CA HIS A 346 -0.44 -6.95 -2.09
C HIS A 346 0.80 -6.39 -2.81
N ILE A 347 0.86 -5.07 -2.97
CA ILE A 347 1.97 -4.37 -3.63
C ILE A 347 2.74 -3.47 -2.65
N GLY A 348 2.88 -3.92 -1.40
CA GLY A 348 3.45 -3.12 -0.32
C GLY A 348 4.96 -3.20 -0.15
N THR A 349 5.66 -3.97 -0.99
CA THR A 349 7.12 -4.10 -1.02
C THR A 349 7.70 -3.84 -2.41
N THR A 350 8.97 -3.46 -2.50
CA THR A 350 9.72 -3.33 -3.77
C THR A 350 9.65 -4.58 -4.63
N THR A 351 9.83 -5.76 -4.03
CA THR A 351 9.80 -7.06 -4.72
C THR A 351 8.40 -7.37 -5.26
N GLU A 352 7.35 -7.17 -4.47
CA GLU A 352 5.97 -7.35 -4.94
C GLU A 352 5.60 -6.35 -6.03
N TYR A 353 5.94 -5.07 -5.84
CA TYR A 353 5.66 -4.00 -6.81
C TYR A 353 6.31 -4.30 -8.17
N LEU A 354 7.56 -4.74 -8.19
CA LEU A 354 8.23 -5.21 -9.41
C LEU A 354 7.55 -6.43 -10.01
N PHE A 355 7.36 -7.48 -9.20
CA PHE A 355 6.80 -8.75 -9.67
C PHE A 355 5.43 -8.54 -10.33
N TYR A 356 4.52 -7.83 -9.66
CA TYR A 356 3.16 -7.66 -10.14
C TYR A 356 3.06 -6.75 -11.36
N LEU A 357 3.87 -5.69 -11.44
CA LEU A 357 3.82 -4.77 -12.58
C LEU A 357 4.62 -5.25 -13.80
N THR A 358 5.52 -6.21 -13.63
CA THR A 358 6.46 -6.60 -14.71
C THR A 358 6.47 -8.08 -15.06
N GLU A 359 6.07 -8.97 -14.15
CA GLU A 359 6.19 -10.42 -14.33
C GLU A 359 4.83 -11.13 -14.29
N ASP A 360 3.92 -10.79 -13.37
CA ASP A 360 2.67 -11.53 -13.19
C ASP A 360 1.71 -11.40 -14.40
N PRO A 361 1.44 -12.48 -15.15
CA PRO A 361 0.49 -12.44 -16.25
C PRO A 361 -0.97 -12.35 -15.76
N CYS A 362 -1.26 -12.81 -14.54
CA CYS A 362 -2.62 -12.81 -14.01
C CYS A 362 -3.12 -11.39 -13.78
N LEU A 363 -2.39 -10.60 -12.98
CA LEU A 363 -2.74 -9.20 -12.72
C LEU A 363 -2.81 -8.40 -14.02
N ARG A 364 -1.88 -8.63 -14.95
CA ARG A 364 -1.91 -7.99 -16.28
C ARG A 364 -3.19 -8.29 -17.06
N GLY A 365 -3.63 -9.54 -17.07
CA GLY A 365 -4.89 -9.91 -17.71
C GLY A 365 -6.08 -9.29 -17.01
N GLU A 366 -6.15 -9.43 -15.69
CA GLU A 366 -7.29 -9.03 -14.88
C GLU A 366 -7.49 -7.51 -14.85
N LEU A 367 -6.42 -6.72 -14.80
CA LEU A 367 -6.47 -5.25 -14.93
C LEU A 367 -6.47 -4.75 -16.39
N GLY A 368 -6.46 -5.64 -17.38
CA GLY A 368 -6.49 -5.26 -18.80
C GLY A 368 -5.22 -4.56 -19.31
N LEU A 369 -4.08 -4.75 -18.65
CA LEU A 369 -2.83 -4.02 -18.90
C LEU A 369 -2.20 -4.30 -20.28
N TYR A 370 -2.56 -5.39 -20.96
CA TYR A 370 -2.02 -5.74 -22.28
C TYR A 370 -2.20 -4.63 -23.31
N LYS A 371 -3.38 -3.99 -23.33
CA LYS A 371 -3.68 -2.88 -24.26
C LYS A 371 -2.80 -1.67 -23.98
N VAL A 372 -2.54 -1.38 -22.70
CA VAL A 372 -1.76 -0.21 -22.26
C VAL A 372 -0.27 -0.40 -22.53
N LEU A 373 0.23 -1.63 -22.39
CA LEU A 373 1.64 -1.95 -22.58
C LEU A 373 2.03 -2.22 -24.05
N GLY A 374 1.06 -2.18 -24.98
CA GLY A 374 1.33 -2.34 -26.42
C GLY A 374 1.73 -3.76 -26.86
N TYR A 375 1.45 -4.78 -26.03
CA TYR A 375 1.77 -6.18 -26.34
C TYR A 375 0.54 -6.96 -26.81
N SER A 376 0.73 -7.85 -27.79
CA SER A 376 -0.26 -8.88 -28.12
C SER A 376 -0.38 -9.88 -26.95
N GLN A 377 -1.52 -10.58 -26.82
CA GLN A 377 -1.86 -11.48 -25.70
C GLN A 377 -0.94 -12.73 -25.54
N HIS A 378 0.26 -12.76 -26.13
CA HIS A 378 1.17 -13.90 -26.08
C HIS A 378 2.15 -13.84 -24.90
N PHE A 379 1.86 -14.69 -23.91
CA PHE A 379 2.64 -15.37 -22.87
C PHE A 379 3.90 -14.75 -22.20
N SER A 380 3.89 -14.86 -20.86
CA SER A 380 4.98 -15.09 -19.87
C SER A 380 6.27 -14.28 -19.85
N PHE A 381 6.54 -13.38 -20.79
CA PHE A 381 7.76 -12.57 -20.72
C PHE A 381 7.62 -11.45 -19.70
N LYS A 382 8.75 -11.14 -19.06
CA LYS A 382 8.91 -9.92 -18.27
C LYS A 382 8.70 -8.72 -19.19
N VAL A 383 8.07 -7.67 -18.68
CA VAL A 383 7.87 -6.40 -19.40
C VAL A 383 8.58 -5.27 -18.66
N CYS A 384 8.85 -4.17 -19.34
CA CYS A 384 9.19 -2.91 -18.67
C CYS A 384 7.89 -2.13 -18.42
N CYS A 385 7.65 -1.70 -17.19
CA CYS A 385 6.50 -0.89 -16.84
C CYS A 385 6.92 0.58 -16.78
N VAL A 386 6.51 1.37 -17.78
CA VAL A 386 6.83 2.81 -17.86
C VAL A 386 5.56 3.62 -17.61
N MET A 387 5.57 4.41 -16.54
CA MET A 387 4.42 5.22 -16.10
C MET A 387 4.81 6.70 -16.05
N LEU A 388 4.11 7.55 -16.82
CA LEU A 388 4.31 9.00 -16.85
C LEU A 388 5.77 9.45 -16.85
N SER A 389 6.60 8.83 -17.70
CA SER A 389 8.03 9.12 -17.80
C SER A 389 8.40 9.64 -19.20
N ASP A 390 9.32 10.60 -19.27
CA ASP A 390 9.89 11.08 -20.52
C ASP A 390 11.13 10.24 -20.88
N VAL A 391 10.99 9.35 -21.86
CA VAL A 391 12.06 8.49 -22.35
C VAL A 391 12.55 8.98 -23.71
N LYS A 392 13.80 9.46 -23.79
CA LYS A 392 14.41 9.97 -25.03
C LYS A 392 14.87 8.83 -25.96
N PRO A 393 15.07 9.10 -27.26
CA PRO A 393 15.58 8.11 -28.20
C PRO A 393 16.90 7.47 -27.76
N GLY A 394 17.07 6.18 -28.08
CA GLY A 394 18.27 5.42 -27.75
C GLY A 394 18.37 4.92 -26.31
N CYS A 395 17.35 5.17 -25.46
CA CYS A 395 17.30 4.54 -24.14
C CYS A 395 17.09 3.03 -24.25
N SER A 396 17.73 2.28 -23.36
CA SER A 396 17.59 0.83 -23.23
C SER A 396 16.98 0.50 -21.87
N LEU A 397 15.74 0.00 -21.87
CA LEU A 397 15.04 -0.41 -20.66
C LEU A 397 14.96 -1.93 -20.60
N THR A 398 15.59 -2.53 -19.60
CA THR A 398 15.63 -3.98 -19.45
C THR A 398 14.29 -4.47 -18.85
N PRO A 399 13.66 -5.53 -19.41
CA PRO A 399 12.43 -6.08 -18.86
C PRO A 399 12.55 -6.51 -17.39
N GLY A 400 11.44 -6.44 -16.65
CA GLY A 400 11.43 -6.62 -15.21
C GLY A 400 11.72 -5.34 -14.43
N SER A 401 11.71 -4.17 -15.08
CA SER A 401 11.93 -2.87 -14.43
C SER A 401 10.67 -2.01 -14.43
N VAL A 402 10.55 -1.15 -13.41
CA VAL A 402 9.51 -0.13 -13.30
C VAL A 402 10.16 1.26 -13.35
N VAL A 403 9.68 2.11 -14.26
CA VAL A 403 10.15 3.48 -14.44
C VAL A 403 8.94 4.41 -14.33
N GLU A 404 8.85 5.14 -13.21
CA GLU A 404 7.73 6.03 -12.91
C GLU A 404 8.18 7.48 -12.71
N TYR A 405 7.47 8.43 -13.30
CA TYR A 405 7.75 9.87 -13.16
C TYR A 405 9.21 10.28 -13.46
N CYS A 406 9.89 9.57 -14.34
CA CYS A 406 11.31 9.80 -14.63
C CYS A 406 11.53 10.61 -15.91
N ARG A 407 12.71 11.20 -16.03
CA ARG A 407 13.28 11.73 -17.28
C ARG A 407 14.53 10.95 -17.63
N LEU A 408 14.55 10.28 -18.77
CA LEU A 408 15.67 9.50 -19.26
C LEU A 408 16.22 10.17 -20.52
N GLU A 409 17.41 10.73 -20.42
CA GLU A 409 18.09 11.38 -21.53
C GLU A 409 18.65 10.36 -22.53
N ALA A 410 19.03 10.85 -23.71
CA ALA A 410 19.44 9.98 -24.83
C ALA A 410 20.54 8.99 -24.43
N GLY A 411 20.36 7.72 -24.80
CA GLY A 411 21.32 6.65 -24.51
C GLY A 411 21.34 6.14 -23.07
N ALA A 412 20.44 6.60 -22.19
CA ALA A 412 20.34 6.06 -20.83
C ALA A 412 20.00 4.56 -20.82
N HIS A 413 20.57 3.82 -19.87
CA HIS A 413 20.34 2.39 -19.71
C HIS A 413 19.79 2.09 -18.31
N VAL A 414 18.71 1.32 -18.25
CA VAL A 414 18.08 0.83 -17.02
C VAL A 414 18.21 -0.69 -16.97
N GLY A 415 18.95 -1.18 -15.96
CA GLY A 415 19.12 -2.59 -15.68
C GLY A 415 17.82 -3.32 -15.32
N GLY A 416 17.84 -4.65 -15.40
CA GLY A 416 16.70 -5.49 -15.06
C GLY A 416 16.40 -5.49 -13.56
N ARG A 417 15.16 -5.77 -13.16
CA ARG A 417 14.73 -5.75 -11.74
C ARG A 417 15.05 -4.41 -11.05
N THR A 418 14.78 -3.30 -11.74
CA THR A 418 15.09 -1.95 -11.26
C THR A 418 13.82 -1.14 -11.06
N ILE A 419 13.75 -0.35 -9.99
CA ILE A 419 12.70 0.65 -9.77
C ILE A 419 13.35 2.04 -9.84
N LEU A 420 12.92 2.86 -10.79
CA LEU A 420 13.26 4.28 -10.85
C LEU A 420 11.99 5.10 -10.60
N SER A 421 12.04 5.99 -9.60
CA SER A 421 10.91 6.85 -9.27
C SER A 421 11.32 8.31 -9.16
N GLY A 422 10.74 9.17 -10.00
CA GLY A 422 11.01 10.62 -9.94
C GLY A 422 12.43 11.01 -10.33
N CYS A 423 13.19 10.13 -10.99
CA CYS A 423 14.62 10.31 -11.27
C CYS A 423 14.87 11.05 -12.59
N TRP A 424 16.01 11.75 -12.66
CA TRP A 424 16.54 12.31 -13.90
C TRP A 424 17.83 11.61 -14.30
N VAL A 425 17.73 10.65 -15.22
CA VAL A 425 18.86 9.87 -15.73
C VAL A 425 19.54 10.63 -16.87
N GLY A 426 20.77 11.06 -16.64
CA GLY A 426 21.60 11.76 -17.63
C GLY A 426 21.95 10.91 -18.86
N ALA A 427 22.43 11.57 -19.91
CA ALA A 427 22.71 10.93 -21.19
C ALA A 427 23.81 9.86 -21.05
N GLY A 428 23.58 8.67 -21.60
CA GLY A 428 24.53 7.55 -21.55
C GLY A 428 24.75 6.90 -20.17
N LEU A 429 24.10 7.39 -19.10
CA LEU A 429 24.23 6.79 -17.76
C LEU A 429 23.60 5.40 -17.71
N LYS A 430 24.21 4.51 -16.92
CA LYS A 430 23.79 3.11 -16.79
C LYS A 430 23.43 2.81 -15.35
N VAL A 431 22.15 2.52 -15.11
CA VAL A 431 21.67 2.02 -13.81
C VAL A 431 21.85 0.50 -13.77
N PRO A 432 22.53 -0.06 -12.75
CA PRO A 432 22.70 -1.50 -12.61
C PRO A 432 21.39 -2.25 -12.39
N ASP A 433 21.43 -3.56 -12.60
CA ASP A 433 20.33 -4.47 -12.26
C ASP A 433 20.06 -4.46 -10.74
N GLY A 434 18.84 -4.84 -10.35
CA GLY A 434 18.50 -5.05 -8.93
C GLY A 434 18.51 -3.78 -8.09
N THR A 435 18.35 -2.61 -8.71
CA THR A 435 18.52 -1.31 -8.07
C THR A 435 17.18 -0.59 -7.86
N PHE A 436 16.95 -0.07 -6.66
CA PHE A 436 15.92 0.93 -6.39
C PHE A 436 16.58 2.31 -6.34
N MET A 437 16.06 3.30 -7.08
CA MET A 437 16.43 4.71 -6.91
C MET A 437 15.19 5.61 -6.89
N HIS A 438 15.17 6.56 -5.96
CA HIS A 438 14.12 7.57 -5.86
C HIS A 438 14.71 8.94 -5.55
N SER A 439 14.33 9.96 -6.32
CA SER A 439 14.78 11.33 -6.09
C SER A 439 13.72 12.13 -5.34
N LEU A 440 14.15 12.74 -4.23
CA LEU A 440 13.35 13.56 -3.34
C LEU A 440 13.77 15.02 -3.48
N CYS A 441 12.78 15.91 -3.50
CA CYS A 441 13.02 17.33 -3.29
C CYS A 441 12.96 17.60 -1.79
N VAL A 442 13.93 18.32 -1.24
CA VAL A 442 14.03 18.63 0.18
C VAL A 442 14.23 20.13 0.40
N ASN A 443 13.75 20.65 1.52
CA ASN A 443 13.97 22.01 1.98
C ASN A 443 14.93 21.99 3.15
N ARG A 444 16.13 22.55 2.97
CA ARG A 444 17.14 22.63 4.03
C ARG A 444 17.60 24.06 4.18
N GLU A 445 17.55 24.57 5.42
CA GLU A 445 18.03 25.92 5.74
C GLU A 445 17.37 27.01 4.85
N GLY A 446 16.10 26.80 4.47
CA GLY A 446 15.34 27.69 3.59
C GLY A 446 15.65 27.57 2.09
N GLN A 447 16.49 26.62 1.68
CA GLN A 447 16.86 26.38 0.29
C GLN A 447 16.34 25.03 -0.20
N THR A 448 15.86 25.01 -1.45
CA THR A 448 15.50 23.78 -2.14
C THR A 448 16.76 23.00 -2.53
N GLY A 449 16.79 21.71 -2.20
CA GLY A 449 17.81 20.75 -2.62
C GLY A 449 17.18 19.45 -3.06
N PHE A 450 18.02 18.54 -3.54
CA PHE A 450 17.62 17.22 -4.04
C PHE A 450 18.48 16.13 -3.42
N VAL A 451 17.85 15.01 -3.08
CA VAL A 451 18.51 13.82 -2.56
C VAL A 451 18.00 12.61 -3.32
N THR A 452 18.90 11.83 -3.91
CA THR A 452 18.56 10.58 -4.58
C THR A 452 18.98 9.45 -3.67
N VAL A 453 18.00 8.70 -3.17
CA VAL A 453 18.25 7.52 -2.34
C VAL A 453 18.39 6.29 -3.24
N THR A 454 19.21 5.33 -2.81
CA THR A 454 19.40 4.07 -3.53
C THR A 454 19.55 2.88 -2.60
N PHE A 455 18.96 1.75 -2.98
CA PHE A 455 19.00 0.48 -2.26
C PHE A 455 18.95 -0.69 -3.24
N GLY A 456 19.40 -1.86 -2.83
CA GLY A 456 19.06 -3.11 -3.51
C GLY A 456 17.57 -3.41 -3.36
N ILE A 457 16.95 -4.05 -4.36
CA ILE A 457 15.52 -4.41 -4.29
C ILE A 457 15.16 -5.23 -3.05
N GLU A 458 16.08 -6.10 -2.61
CA GLU A 458 15.88 -7.02 -1.48
C GLU A 458 16.50 -6.51 -0.16
N ASP A 459 17.01 -5.27 -0.11
CA ASP A 459 17.59 -4.74 1.13
C ASP A 459 16.49 -4.50 2.18
N ASP A 460 16.77 -4.89 3.43
CA ASP A 460 15.82 -4.72 4.55
C ASP A 460 16.05 -3.38 5.25
N LEU A 461 15.28 -2.36 4.85
CA LEU A 461 15.35 -1.02 5.43
C LEU A 461 14.79 -0.96 6.86
N LYS A 462 14.05 -1.99 7.32
CA LYS A 462 13.51 -2.06 8.68
C LYS A 462 14.46 -2.73 9.66
N LYS A 463 15.38 -3.57 9.17
CA LYS A 463 16.40 -4.20 10.00
C LYS A 463 17.18 -3.12 10.74
N SER A 464 17.19 -3.22 12.06
CA SER A 464 17.89 -2.29 12.94
C SER A 464 18.92 -3.01 13.80
N VAL A 465 20.00 -2.31 14.13
CA VAL A 465 21.01 -2.73 15.10
C VAL A 465 21.01 -1.77 16.30
N GLY A 466 21.34 -2.28 17.48
CA GLY A 466 21.19 -1.55 18.75
C GLY A 466 22.15 -0.37 18.97
N SER A 467 23.14 -0.18 18.10
CA SER A 467 24.07 0.96 18.16
C SER A 467 24.85 1.11 16.85
N PRO A 468 25.44 2.29 16.57
CA PRO A 468 26.30 2.49 15.40
C PRO A 468 27.51 1.55 15.35
N ALA A 469 28.04 1.11 16.51
CA ALA A 469 29.16 0.16 16.57
C ALA A 469 28.83 -1.21 15.96
N ASN A 470 27.54 -1.54 15.84
CA ASN A 470 27.06 -2.81 15.29
C ASN A 470 26.64 -2.69 13.81
N MET A 471 27.03 -1.63 13.11
CA MET A 471 26.57 -1.36 11.73
C MET A 471 26.97 -2.42 10.70
N GLU A 472 27.95 -3.27 11.00
CA GLU A 472 28.30 -4.44 10.18
C GLU A 472 27.11 -5.41 10.00
N GLY A 473 26.15 -5.39 10.93
CA GLY A 473 24.91 -6.16 10.81
C GLY A 473 23.91 -5.62 9.78
N LEU A 474 24.14 -4.43 9.20
CA LEU A 474 23.29 -3.84 8.16
C LEU A 474 23.90 -4.15 6.79
N ASN A 475 23.06 -4.58 5.84
CA ASN A 475 23.50 -4.95 4.50
C ASN A 475 22.89 -4.03 3.46
N LEU A 476 23.70 -3.58 2.51
CA LEU A 476 23.28 -2.77 1.37
C LEU A 476 23.85 -3.40 0.08
N PHE A 477 23.00 -3.69 -0.90
CA PHE A 477 23.38 -4.45 -2.11
C PHE A 477 24.10 -5.78 -1.80
N GLY A 478 23.69 -6.46 -0.72
CA GLY A 478 24.27 -7.73 -0.29
C GLY A 478 25.66 -7.66 0.36
N ALA A 479 26.25 -6.48 0.51
CA ALA A 479 27.51 -6.24 1.25
C ALA A 479 27.21 -5.61 2.61
N SER A 480 28.12 -5.71 3.58
CA SER A 480 27.94 -5.02 4.86
C SER A 480 28.04 -3.50 4.66
N LEU A 481 27.35 -2.71 5.49
CA LEU A 481 27.40 -1.26 5.39
C LEU A 481 28.83 -0.72 5.53
N VAL A 482 29.66 -1.36 6.37
CA VAL A 482 31.07 -1.00 6.55
C VAL A 482 31.86 -1.18 5.25
N GLU A 483 31.64 -2.27 4.52
CA GLU A 483 32.27 -2.52 3.22
C GLU A 483 31.84 -1.49 2.17
N CYS A 484 30.57 -1.06 2.19
CA CYS A 484 30.06 0.00 1.33
C CYS A 484 30.73 1.34 1.63
N LEU A 485 30.83 1.73 2.91
CA LEU A 485 31.48 2.98 3.32
C LEU A 485 32.96 3.03 2.89
N ALA A 486 33.68 1.92 3.05
CA ALA A 486 35.07 1.81 2.61
C ALA A 486 35.23 2.05 1.10
N LYS A 487 34.28 1.55 0.29
CA LYS A 487 34.25 1.81 -1.17
C LYS A 487 33.94 3.26 -1.52
N TRP A 488 33.26 4.00 -0.63
CA TRP A 488 32.92 5.41 -0.82
C TRP A 488 33.92 6.37 -0.16
N GLY A 489 35.03 5.85 0.36
CA GLY A 489 36.03 6.66 1.07
C GLY A 489 35.49 7.31 2.35
N LEU A 490 34.42 6.74 2.93
CA LEU A 490 33.81 7.21 4.17
C LEU A 490 34.30 6.35 5.35
N SER A 491 34.65 7.01 6.46
CA SER A 491 35.00 6.32 7.70
C SER A 491 33.72 5.87 8.42
N PRO A 492 33.65 4.62 8.93
CA PRO A 492 32.51 4.16 9.73
C PRO A 492 32.20 5.07 10.92
N GLU A 493 33.23 5.63 11.55
CA GLU A 493 33.12 6.56 12.69
C GLU A 493 32.49 7.89 12.30
N SER A 494 32.57 8.27 11.03
CA SER A 494 31.96 9.50 10.50
C SER A 494 30.50 9.33 10.05
N LEU A 495 30.02 8.09 9.93
CA LEU A 495 28.64 7.83 9.53
C LEU A 495 27.68 8.21 10.65
N ARG A 496 26.76 9.12 10.33
CA ARG A 496 25.70 9.56 11.23
C ARG A 496 24.42 8.76 10.98
N PHE A 497 23.76 8.38 12.06
CA PHE A 497 22.37 7.92 12.03
C PHE A 497 21.46 9.02 12.56
N SER A 498 20.37 9.32 11.85
CA SER A 498 19.36 10.28 12.28
C SER A 498 18.41 9.67 13.32
N GLY A 499 17.85 10.51 14.19
CA GLY A 499 16.90 10.07 15.21
C GLY A 499 17.56 9.30 16.36
N ASP A 500 16.91 8.23 16.81
CA ASP A 500 17.32 7.42 17.97
C ASP A 500 18.49 6.49 17.63
N THR A 501 19.66 6.74 18.23
CA THR A 501 20.87 5.94 18.02
C THR A 501 20.81 4.54 18.64
N SER A 502 19.81 4.23 19.45
CA SER A 502 19.56 2.87 19.93
C SER A 502 18.91 1.96 18.87
N SER A 503 18.50 2.52 17.73
CA SER A 503 17.96 1.78 16.59
C SER A 503 18.53 2.33 15.27
N CYS A 504 19.67 1.78 14.85
CA CYS A 504 20.37 2.17 13.63
C CYS A 504 19.98 1.24 12.47
N SER A 505 19.60 1.78 11.32
CA SER A 505 19.09 1.05 10.14
C SER A 505 19.50 1.77 8.86
N LEU A 506 19.28 1.15 7.69
CA LEU A 506 19.46 1.85 6.41
C LEU A 506 18.51 3.04 6.23
N TRP A 507 17.35 3.02 6.90
CA TRP A 507 16.36 4.09 6.83
C TRP A 507 16.87 5.42 7.42
N ASN A 508 17.65 5.34 8.50
CA ASN A 508 18.19 6.50 9.21
C ASN A 508 19.71 6.69 9.04
N ALA A 509 20.40 5.83 8.29
CA ALA A 509 21.79 6.05 7.92
C ALA A 509 21.92 7.25 6.95
N CYS A 510 22.78 8.21 7.26
CA CYS A 510 23.00 9.40 6.45
C CYS A 510 23.98 9.10 5.31
N LEU A 511 23.46 8.51 4.24
CA LEU A 511 24.28 8.00 3.12
C LEU A 511 24.22 8.88 1.88
N PHE A 512 23.15 9.67 1.71
CA PHE A 512 22.81 10.23 0.41
C PHE A 512 23.20 11.70 0.29
N PRO A 513 23.95 12.10 -0.76
CA PRO A 513 24.33 13.49 -0.99
C PRO A 513 23.13 14.42 -1.16
N VAL A 514 23.23 15.62 -0.59
CA VAL A 514 22.32 16.73 -0.88
C VAL A 514 22.91 17.58 -2.00
N CYS A 515 22.21 17.69 -3.12
CA CYS A 515 22.64 18.43 -4.30
C CYS A 515 21.68 19.59 -4.64
N PRO A 516 22.13 20.62 -5.38
CA PRO A 516 21.28 21.74 -5.78
C PRO A 516 20.25 21.38 -6.86
N ASP A 517 20.47 20.29 -7.60
CA ASP A 517 19.56 19.82 -8.65
C ASP A 517 19.47 18.30 -8.71
N MET A 518 18.37 17.83 -9.29
CA MET A 518 18.02 16.41 -9.39
C MET A 518 18.98 15.59 -10.26
N ARG A 519 19.59 16.17 -11.30
CA ARG A 519 20.51 15.45 -12.20
C ARG A 519 21.82 15.16 -11.49
N ASN A 520 22.38 16.15 -10.79
CA ASN A 520 23.59 16.00 -10.00
C ASN A 520 23.37 15.04 -8.82
N SER A 521 22.22 15.17 -8.14
CA SER A 521 21.80 14.23 -7.09
C SER A 521 21.79 12.78 -7.59
N PHE A 522 21.14 12.53 -8.73
CA PHE A 522 21.06 11.19 -9.30
C PHE A 522 22.42 10.66 -9.74
N SER A 523 23.21 11.48 -10.43
CA SER A 523 24.51 11.08 -10.98
C SER A 523 25.51 10.75 -9.86
N LEU A 524 25.58 11.58 -8.83
CA LEU A 524 26.48 11.36 -7.69
C LEU A 524 26.09 10.11 -6.88
N THR A 525 24.79 9.88 -6.66
CA THR A 525 24.33 8.63 -6.03
C THR A 525 24.60 7.41 -6.92
N LEU A 526 24.48 7.54 -8.25
CA LEU A 526 24.78 6.44 -9.17
C LEU A 526 26.27 6.09 -9.20
N GLU A 527 27.16 7.08 -9.06
CA GLU A 527 28.60 6.84 -8.95
C GLU A 527 28.93 5.92 -7.77
N MET A 528 28.23 6.07 -6.64
CA MET A 528 28.38 5.21 -5.47
C MET A 528 28.04 3.73 -5.74
N LEU A 529 27.36 3.41 -6.85
CA LEU A 529 26.98 2.04 -7.24
C LEU A 529 27.94 1.38 -8.23
N GLN A 530 28.96 2.09 -8.74
CA GLN A 530 29.74 1.57 -9.87
C GLN A 530 30.50 0.27 -9.52
N PRO A 531 30.34 -0.79 -10.34
CA PRO A 531 31.07 -2.04 -10.15
C PRO A 531 32.53 -1.87 -10.59
N GLY A 532 33.42 -1.76 -9.62
CA GLY A 532 34.86 -1.73 -9.81
C GLY A 532 35.52 -1.24 -8.53
N GLY A 533 36.58 -1.90 -8.06
CA GLY A 533 37.22 -1.63 -6.77
C GLY A 533 37.88 -0.24 -6.60
N SER A 534 37.50 0.74 -7.42
CA SER A 534 37.89 2.15 -7.31
C SER A 534 37.09 2.80 -6.19
N THR A 535 37.78 3.42 -5.23
CA THR A 535 37.13 4.24 -4.20
C THR A 535 36.46 5.45 -4.86
N VAL A 536 35.15 5.56 -4.73
CA VAL A 536 34.39 6.73 -5.18
C VAL A 536 34.53 7.78 -4.10
N THR A 537 35.17 8.92 -4.40
CA THR A 537 35.37 9.98 -3.41
C THR A 537 34.30 11.05 -3.60
N LEU A 538 33.43 11.21 -2.61
CA LEU A 538 32.48 12.32 -2.59
C LEU A 538 33.22 13.67 -2.51
N PRO A 539 32.71 14.73 -3.16
CA PRO A 539 33.31 16.05 -3.06
C PRO A 539 33.49 16.50 -1.60
N PRO A 540 34.63 17.13 -1.22
CA PRO A 540 34.83 17.61 0.14
C PRO A 540 33.69 18.54 0.59
N GLY A 541 33.18 18.32 1.80
CA GLY A 541 32.07 19.10 2.35
C GLY A 541 30.67 18.69 1.86
N THR A 542 30.55 17.59 1.09
CA THR A 542 29.25 17.02 0.73
C THR A 542 28.45 16.69 1.99
N LYS A 543 27.29 17.34 2.13
CA LYS A 543 26.35 17.06 3.22
C LYS A 543 25.59 15.78 2.88
N LEU A 544 25.63 14.79 3.76
CA LEU A 544 24.86 13.55 3.63
C LEU A 544 23.56 13.62 4.45
N MET A 545 22.53 12.96 3.94
CA MET A 545 21.20 12.89 4.52
C MET A 545 20.69 11.45 4.50
N SER A 546 19.91 11.08 5.51
CA SER A 546 19.20 9.79 5.52
C SER A 546 17.88 9.89 4.78
N LEU A 547 17.28 8.74 4.43
CA LEU A 547 15.91 8.76 3.89
C LEU A 547 14.91 9.32 4.93
N GLN A 548 15.10 9.01 6.21
CA GLN A 548 14.27 9.57 7.28
C GLN A 548 14.33 11.10 7.30
N GLU A 549 15.51 11.71 7.25
CA GLU A 549 15.65 13.17 7.23
C GLU A 549 15.09 13.77 5.96
N ALA A 550 15.34 13.16 4.81
CA ALA A 550 14.79 13.62 3.54
C ALA A 550 13.26 13.65 3.57
N LEU A 551 12.62 12.69 4.23
CA LEU A 551 11.17 12.66 4.41
C LEU A 551 10.64 13.67 5.44
N GLN A 552 11.45 14.03 6.44
CA GLN A 552 11.11 15.08 7.42
C GLN A 552 11.19 16.49 6.82
N CYS A 553 12.06 16.70 5.83
CA CYS A 553 12.25 18.00 5.19
C CYS A 553 11.82 18.02 3.71
N LYS A 554 11.04 17.05 3.25
CA LYS A 554 10.58 16.95 1.87
C LYS A 554 9.81 18.21 1.43
N ASN A 555 10.05 18.66 0.20
CA ASN A 555 9.28 19.72 -0.45
C ASN A 555 8.24 19.10 -1.39
N LEU A 556 7.03 18.89 -0.86
CA LEU A 556 5.95 18.21 -1.58
C LEU A 556 5.43 19.02 -2.78
N GLU A 557 5.33 20.34 -2.62
CA GLU A 557 4.85 21.24 -3.69
C GLU A 557 5.77 21.16 -4.91
N GLU A 558 7.09 21.24 -4.73
CA GLU A 558 8.03 21.13 -5.85
C GLU A 558 8.05 19.71 -6.45
N MET A 559 7.87 18.65 -5.65
CA MET A 559 7.71 17.28 -6.18
C MET A 559 6.45 17.13 -7.05
N LEU A 560 5.32 17.69 -6.62
CA LEU A 560 4.06 17.65 -7.38
C LEU A 560 4.12 18.53 -8.64
N LYS A 561 4.72 19.71 -8.54
CA LYS A 561 4.98 20.60 -9.68
C LYS A 561 5.88 19.93 -10.72
N TYR A 562 6.91 19.20 -10.29
CA TYR A 562 7.72 18.39 -11.19
C TYR A 562 6.88 17.32 -11.90
N ARG A 563 6.05 16.56 -11.17
CA ARG A 563 5.15 15.55 -11.76
C ARG A 563 4.17 16.19 -12.76
N LYS A 564 3.56 17.32 -12.41
CA LYS A 564 2.63 18.06 -13.29
C LYS A 564 3.32 18.49 -14.59
N LYS A 565 4.50 19.12 -14.50
CA LYS A 565 5.28 19.51 -15.68
C LYS A 565 5.65 18.31 -16.53
N LEU A 566 6.02 17.19 -15.91
CA LEU A 566 6.33 15.95 -16.64
C LEU A 566 5.09 15.40 -17.38
N MET A 567 3.91 15.43 -16.75
CA MET A 567 2.66 15.04 -17.42
C MET A 567 2.37 15.93 -18.64
N GLU A 568 2.56 17.25 -18.52
CA GLU A 568 2.39 18.21 -19.62
C GLU A 568 3.37 17.90 -20.76
N ASP A 569 4.65 17.71 -20.45
CA ASP A 569 5.70 17.38 -21.43
C ASP A 569 5.40 16.06 -22.17
N VAL A 570 4.96 15.02 -21.46
CA VAL A 570 4.62 13.72 -22.05
C VAL A 570 3.36 13.81 -22.92
N LYS A 571 2.35 14.61 -22.50
CA LYS A 571 1.15 14.84 -23.31
C LYS A 571 1.46 15.56 -24.62
N MET A 572 2.29 16.60 -24.59
CA MET A 572 2.69 17.34 -25.78
C MET A 572 3.36 16.44 -26.82
N LYS A 573 4.17 15.46 -26.39
CA LYS A 573 4.82 14.50 -27.30
C LYS A 573 3.90 13.48 -27.93
N LYS A 574 2.78 13.13 -27.29
CA LYS A 574 1.80 12.21 -27.90
C LYS A 574 1.08 12.86 -29.10
N TRP A 575 1.10 14.19 -29.19
CA TRP A 575 0.37 14.98 -30.18
C TRP A 575 1.30 15.62 -31.24
N SER A 576 2.62 15.45 -31.08
CA SER A 576 3.66 15.81 -32.05
C SER A 576 4.13 14.58 -32.81
#